data_AF-A0A1H7DKK1-F1
#
_entry.id   AF-A0A1H7DKK1-F1
#
_cell.length_a   1.000
_cell.length_b   1.000
_cell.length_c   1.000
_cell.angle_alpha   90.00
_cell.angle_beta   90.00
_cell.angle_gamma   90.00
#
_symmetry.space_group_name_H-M   'P 1'
#
loop_
_entity.id
_entity.type
_entity.pdbx_description
1 polymer ?
#
loop_
_entity_poly.entity_id
_entity_poly.type
_entity_poly.pdbx_seq_one_letter_code
_entity_poly.pdbx_strand_id
1 'polypeptide(L)'
;MDVMIGRSLVINMPNAFKNADFKAWLWTATPKFFWGSCERIDEWSDVVVLVDPSLNGEGSDSDMPQAIWMQIVETCRACLGADHSGTQPHYMVRLTNLAV
;
A
#
# COMPACT_ATOMS: atom_id res chain seq x y z
N MET A 1 -9.82 -26.85 0.47
CA MET A 1 -9.43 -25.51 0.95
C MET A 1 -7.93 -25.45 0.79
N ASP A 2 -7.46 -24.66 -0.16
CA ASP A 2 -6.03 -24.43 -0.37
C ASP A 2 -5.62 -23.20 0.43
N VAL A 3 -4.59 -23.35 1.26
CA VAL A 3 -4.07 -22.30 2.13
C VAL A 3 -2.67 -21.95 1.68
N MET A 4 -2.43 -20.67 1.40
CA MET A 4 -1.11 -20.16 1.05
C MET A 4 -0.64 -19.15 2.10
N ILE A 5 0.66 -19.09 2.34
CA ILE A 5 1.28 -18.08 3.19
C ILE A 5 1.44 -16.80 2.36
N GLY A 6 0.92 -15.68 2.87
CA GLY A 6 1.16 -14.35 2.32
C GLY A 6 2.32 -13.64 3.01
N ARG A 7 2.94 -12.67 2.31
CA ARG A 7 3.94 -11.75 2.87
C ARG A 7 3.34 -10.36 3.04
N SER A 8 3.75 -9.65 4.08
CA SER A 8 3.26 -8.30 4.35
C SER A 8 4.34 -7.37 4.90
N LEU A 9 4.15 -6.07 4.68
CA LEU A 9 4.96 -5.00 5.25
C LEU A 9 4.08 -3.97 5.96
N VAL A 10 4.66 -3.30 6.96
CA VAL A 10 4.07 -2.12 7.59
C VAL A 10 5.03 -0.96 7.38
N ILE A 11 4.55 0.12 6.74
CA ILE A 11 5.34 1.30 6.41
C ILE A 11 4.67 2.52 7.03
N ASN A 12 5.37 3.24 7.91
CA ASN A 12 4.88 4.52 8.40
C ASN A 12 5.17 5.62 7.37
N MET A 13 4.12 6.21 6.79
CA MET A 13 4.22 7.20 5.70
C MET A 13 3.37 8.45 5.97
N PRO A 14 3.60 9.19 7.07
CA PRO A 14 2.76 10.34 7.42
C PRO A 14 2.76 11.45 6.36
N ASN A 15 3.81 11.53 5.54
CA ASN A 15 3.86 12.49 4.43
C ASN A 15 2.90 12.13 3.27
N ALA A 16 2.62 10.85 3.04
CA ALA A 16 1.61 10.42 2.07
C ALA A 16 0.22 10.89 2.52
N PHE A 17 -0.11 10.74 3.80
CA PHE A 17 -1.36 11.20 4.39
C PHE A 17 -1.47 12.73 4.50
N LYS A 18 -0.42 13.50 4.18
CA LYS A 18 -0.50 14.96 4.00
C LYS A 18 -0.75 15.37 2.54
N ASN A 19 -0.49 14.49 1.58
CA ASN A 19 -0.63 14.76 0.15
C ASN A 19 -2.12 14.80 -0.26
N ALA A 20 -2.53 15.86 -0.97
CA ALA A 20 -3.92 16.06 -1.36
C ALA A 20 -4.43 15.02 -2.38
N ASP A 21 -3.59 14.64 -3.34
CA ASP A 21 -3.93 13.64 -4.37
C ASP A 21 -4.07 12.25 -3.75
N PHE A 22 -3.23 11.92 -2.76
CA PHE A 22 -3.34 10.66 -2.02
C PHE A 22 -4.64 10.61 -1.20
N LYS A 23 -4.98 11.71 -0.53
CA LYS A 23 -6.28 11.83 0.15
C LYS A 23 -7.45 11.67 -0.82
N ALA A 24 -7.39 12.34 -1.98
CA ALA A 24 -8.42 12.21 -3.01
C ALA A 24 -8.55 10.77 -3.50
N TRP A 25 -7.43 10.08 -3.71
CA TRP A 25 -7.39 8.67 -4.10
C TRP A 25 -8.01 7.74 -3.06
N LEU A 26 -7.76 7.96 -1.76
CA LEU A 26 -8.37 7.17 -0.67
C LEU A 26 -9.90 7.20 -0.70
N TRP A 27 -10.49 8.28 -1.22
CA TRP A 27 -11.95 8.48 -1.29
C TRP A 27 -12.58 8.11 -2.63
N THR A 28 -11.83 7.46 -3.52
CA THR A 28 -12.38 6.94 -4.78
C THR A 28 -13.40 5.83 -4.54
N ALA A 29 -14.27 5.58 -5.52
CA ALA A 29 -15.31 4.53 -5.42
C ALA A 29 -14.75 3.10 -5.41
N THR A 30 -13.45 2.93 -5.69
CA THR A 30 -12.77 1.64 -5.65
C THR A 30 -12.57 1.23 -4.19
N PRO A 31 -13.16 0.11 -3.72
CA PRO A 31 -13.03 -0.32 -2.34
C PRO A 31 -11.57 -0.62 -2.00
N LYS A 32 -11.10 -0.09 -0.88
CA LYS A 32 -9.77 -0.31 -0.31
C LYS A 32 -9.92 -0.82 1.11
N PHE A 33 -8.96 -1.60 1.58
CA PHE A 33 -8.87 -1.92 3.00
C PHE A 33 -8.33 -0.69 3.76
N PHE A 34 -9.22 0.27 3.97
CA PHE A 34 -8.90 1.57 4.54
C PHE A 34 -9.63 1.77 5.87
N TRP A 35 -8.87 2.16 6.90
CA TRP A 35 -9.37 2.51 8.22
C TRP A 35 -9.24 4.02 8.42
N GLY A 36 -10.33 4.75 8.25
CA GLY A 36 -10.42 6.20 8.39
C GLY A 36 -11.83 6.70 8.06
N SER A 37 -12.17 7.93 8.43
CA SER A 37 -13.47 8.54 8.09
C SER A 37 -13.30 9.73 7.16
N CYS A 38 -14.32 10.01 6.33
CA CYS A 38 -14.29 11.11 5.35
C CYS A 38 -14.08 12.48 6.01
N GLU A 39 -14.46 12.59 7.29
CA GLU A 39 -14.29 13.79 8.10
C GLU A 39 -12.91 13.86 8.77
N ARG A 40 -12.19 12.75 8.91
CA ARG A 40 -10.94 12.72 9.68
C ARG A 40 -9.97 11.65 9.21
N ILE A 41 -8.98 12.08 8.42
CA ILE A 41 -7.68 11.41 8.31
C ILE A 41 -6.79 11.98 9.41
N ASP A 42 -6.55 11.17 10.44
CA ASP A 42 -5.71 11.49 11.60
C ASP A 42 -4.56 10.49 11.75
N GLU A 43 -3.82 10.58 12.86
CA GLU A 43 -2.65 9.74 13.12
C GLU A 43 -2.96 8.24 13.25
N TRP A 44 -4.24 7.87 13.41
CA TRP A 44 -4.71 6.48 13.53
C TRP A 44 -5.27 5.94 12.22
N SER A 45 -5.13 6.70 11.13
CA SER A 45 -5.61 6.32 9.81
C SER A 45 -4.59 5.46 9.08
N ASP A 46 -5.06 4.32 8.57
CA ASP A 46 -4.23 3.34 7.90
C ASP A 46 -4.90 2.81 6.63
N VAL A 47 -4.11 2.46 5.62
CA VAL A 47 -4.60 1.79 4.41
C VAL A 47 -3.75 0.57 4.09
N VAL A 48 -4.37 -0.53 3.67
CA VAL A 48 -3.67 -1.68 3.10
C VAL A 48 -3.79 -1.62 1.58
N VAL A 49 -2.66 -1.73 0.92
CA VAL A 49 -2.54 -1.80 -0.54
C VAL A 49 -1.91 -3.11 -0.98
N LEU A 50 -2.22 -3.54 -2.20
CA LEU A 50 -1.71 -4.80 -2.77
C LEU A 50 -0.69 -4.54 -3.87
N VAL A 51 0.56 -4.96 -3.62
CA VAL A 51 1.69 -4.84 -4.56
C VAL A 51 1.91 -6.16 -5.28
N ASP A 52 2.12 -6.11 -6.59
CA ASP A 52 2.44 -7.30 -7.39
C ASP A 52 3.83 -7.85 -7.02
N PRO A 53 4.00 -9.18 -6.86
CA PRO A 53 5.26 -9.78 -6.44
C PRO A 53 6.41 -9.62 -7.44
N SER A 54 6.13 -9.29 -8.70
CA SER A 54 7.17 -8.96 -9.69
C SER A 54 7.92 -7.67 -9.35
N LEU A 55 7.31 -6.79 -8.54
CA LEU A 55 7.88 -5.50 -8.13
C LEU A 55 8.31 -4.62 -9.32
N ASN A 56 7.63 -4.76 -10.47
CA ASN A 56 7.86 -3.98 -11.69
C ASN A 56 7.11 -2.62 -11.70
N GLY A 57 6.28 -2.36 -10.68
CA GLY A 57 5.40 -1.20 -10.62
C GLY A 57 3.91 -1.55 -10.80
N GLU A 58 3.56 -2.81 -10.98
CA GLU A 58 2.18 -3.28 -11.04
C GLU A 58 1.61 -3.61 -9.64
N GLY A 59 0.30 -3.54 -9.53
CA GLY A 59 -0.45 -3.84 -8.32
C GLY A 59 -1.87 -3.30 -8.41
N SER A 60 -2.75 -3.79 -7.53
CA SER A 60 -4.18 -3.44 -7.54
C SER A 60 -4.44 -1.96 -7.23
N ASP A 61 -3.48 -1.30 -6.57
CA ASP A 61 -3.56 0.07 -6.08
C ASP A 61 -2.55 1.00 -6.77
N SER A 62 -2.03 0.59 -7.93
CA SER A 62 -1.06 1.36 -8.72
C SER A 62 -1.64 2.64 -9.35
N ASP A 63 -2.95 2.86 -9.24
CA ASP A 63 -3.68 4.07 -9.66
C ASP A 63 -3.54 5.26 -8.69
N MET A 64 -2.90 5.05 -7.53
CA MET A 64 -2.57 6.12 -6.58
C MET A 64 -1.50 7.08 -7.13
N PRO A 65 -1.20 8.20 -6.43
CA PRO A 65 -0.14 9.12 -6.86
C PRO A 65 1.19 8.39 -7.08
N GLN A 66 1.71 8.49 -8.30
CA GLN A 66 2.84 7.68 -8.80
C GLN A 66 4.06 7.74 -7.89
N ALA A 67 4.39 8.91 -7.34
CA ALA A 67 5.55 9.06 -6.46
C ALA A 67 5.41 8.25 -5.16
N ILE A 68 4.21 8.16 -4.60
CA ILE A 68 3.92 7.38 -3.39
C ILE A 68 3.95 5.89 -3.73
N TRP A 69 3.34 5.50 -4.85
CA TRP A 69 3.35 4.12 -5.33
C TRP A 69 4.79 3.60 -5.54
N MET A 70 5.61 4.35 -6.26
CA MET A 70 7.00 3.95 -6.54
C MET A 70 7.83 3.84 -5.26
N GLN A 71 7.58 4.68 -4.25
CA GLN A 71 8.24 4.57 -2.96
C GLN A 71 7.86 3.27 -2.22
N ILE A 72 6.60 2.85 -2.31
CA ILE A 72 6.12 1.59 -1.73
C ILE A 72 6.77 0.40 -2.45
N VAL A 73 6.77 0.39 -3.78
CA VAL A 73 7.36 -0.68 -4.60
C VAL A 73 8.87 -0.80 -4.33
N GLU A 74 9.59 0.32 -4.24
CA GLU A 74 11.02 0.31 -3.89
C GLU A 74 11.27 -0.25 -2.49
N THR A 75 10.42 0.11 -1.52
CA THR A 75 10.50 -0.43 -0.15
C THR A 75 10.27 -1.93 -0.14
N CYS A 76 9.28 -2.42 -0.89
CA CYS A 76 9.04 -3.85 -1.07
C CYS A 76 10.26 -4.54 -1.68
N ARG A 77 10.89 -3.92 -2.70
CA ARG A 77 12.10 -4.48 -3.34
C ARG A 77 13.28 -4.58 -2.38
N ALA A 78 13.49 -3.55 -1.58
CA ALA A 78 14.56 -3.54 -0.58
C ALA A 78 14.35 -4.56 0.54
N CYS A 79 13.12 -4.76 1.00
CA CYS A 79 12.82 -5.60 2.17
C CYS A 79 12.52 -7.07 1.84
N LEU A 80 11.87 -7.34 0.71
CA LEU A 80 11.37 -8.68 0.36
C LEU A 80 12.18 -9.35 -0.77
N GLY A 81 12.94 -8.56 -1.54
CA GLY A 81 13.59 -9.01 -2.77
C GLY A 81 12.60 -9.22 -3.91
N ALA A 82 13.09 -9.22 -5.16
CA ALA A 82 12.27 -9.57 -6.31
C ALA A 82 12.12 -11.09 -6.40
N ASP A 83 10.89 -11.58 -6.20
CA ASP A 83 10.58 -12.99 -6.42
C ASP A 83 9.98 -13.15 -7.82
N HIS A 84 10.75 -13.81 -8.70
CA HIS A 84 10.39 -13.94 -10.12
C HIS A 84 9.46 -15.13 -10.40
N SER A 85 9.02 -15.84 -9.35
CA SER A 85 8.31 -17.11 -9.50
C SER A 85 6.86 -16.97 -9.97
N GLY A 86 6.32 -15.75 -10.12
CA GLY A 86 4.99 -15.47 -10.72
C GLY A 86 3.79 -16.15 -10.04
N THR A 87 4.03 -16.87 -8.95
CA THR A 87 3.08 -17.78 -8.28
C THR A 87 2.80 -17.34 -6.84
N GLN A 88 3.44 -16.26 -6.39
CA GLN A 88 3.20 -15.71 -5.07
C GLN A 88 1.95 -14.84 -5.04
N PRO A 89 1.21 -14.81 -3.91
CA PRO A 89 0.15 -13.83 -3.72
C PRO A 89 0.73 -12.41 -3.67
N HIS A 90 -0.10 -11.41 -3.97
CA HIS A 90 0.26 -10.00 -3.77
C HIS A 90 0.78 -9.73 -2.36
N TYR A 91 1.74 -8.82 -2.24
CA TYR A 91 2.22 -8.35 -0.96
C TYR A 91 1.21 -7.38 -0.35
N MET A 92 0.79 -7.66 0.88
CA MET A 92 -0.08 -6.76 1.63
C MET A 92 0.78 -5.70 2.32
N VAL A 93 0.61 -4.42 1.95
CA VAL A 93 1.38 -3.33 2.53
C VAL A 93 0.45 -2.42 3.31
N ARG A 94 0.58 -2.39 4.64
CA ARG A 94 -0.13 -1.46 5.52
C ARG A 94 0.65 -0.15 5.63
N LEU A 95 0.06 0.93 5.15
CA LEU A 95 0.56 2.29 5.32
C LEU A 95 -0.06 2.89 6.57
N THR A 96 0.76 3.42 7.45
CA THR A 96 0.30 4.07 8.69
C THR A 96 0.59 5.56 8.72
N ASN A 97 -0.22 6.32 9.45
CA ASN A 97 -0.07 7.77 9.63
C ASN A 97 0.41 8.16 11.05
N LEU A 98 1.21 7.33 11.70
CA LEU A 98 1.64 7.58 13.08
C LEU A 98 2.56 8.81 13.15
N ALA A 99 2.24 9.73 14.06
CA ALA A 99 3.10 10.85 14.43
C ALA A 99 4.21 10.33 15.36
N VAL A 100 5.32 9.88 14.77
CA VAL A 100 6.55 9.46 15.47
C VAL A 100 7.56 10.58 15.53
#